data_AF-A0A9P6ML65-F1
#
_entry.id   AF-A0A9P6ML65-F1
#
_cell.length_a   1.000
_cell.length_b   1.000
_cell.length_c   1.000
_cell.angle_alpha   90.00
_cell.angle_beta   90.00
_cell.angle_gamma   90.00
#
_symmetry.space_group_name_H-M   'P 1'
#
loop_
_entity.id
_entity.type
_entity.pdbx_description
1 polymer ?
#
loop_
_entity_poly.entity_id
_entity_poly.type
_entity_poly.pdbx_seq_one_letter_code
_entity_poly.pdbx_strand_id
1 'polypeptide(L)' 'NWKWLDRVSYALPNRHFFAVDLNYFRGTKNLAEHADVYQPLADPSGLISATVARAPGTARL' A
#
# COMPACT_ATOMS: atom_id res chain seq x y z
N ASN A 1 4.64 0.23 26.49
CA ASN A 1 5.98 -0.21 26.93
C ASN A 1 6.38 -1.37 26.03
N TRP A 2 7.31 -1.15 25.10
CA TRP A 2 7.60 -2.06 23.96
C TRP A 2 9.07 -2.51 23.93
N LYS A 3 9.78 -2.33 25.05
CA LYS A 3 11.23 -2.53 25.12
C LYS A 3 11.65 -4.00 24.96
N TRP A 4 10.76 -4.92 25.29
CA TRP A 4 10.91 -6.39 25.18
C TRP A 4 10.49 -6.96 23.82
N LEU A 5 10.15 -6.10 22.85
CA LEU A 5 9.84 -6.56 21.50
C LEU A 5 11.13 -6.71 20.68
N ASP A 6 11.38 -7.94 20.21
CA ASP A 6 12.61 -8.29 19.49
C ASP A 6 12.52 -7.98 17.99
N ARG A 7 11.33 -8.14 17.42
CA ARG A 7 11.10 -8.07 15.98
C ARG A 7 9.68 -7.61 15.69
N VAL A 8 9.54 -6.88 14.59
CA VAL A 8 8.25 -6.48 14.03
C VAL A 8 8.17 -6.96 12.59
N SER A 9 7.07 -7.60 12.24
CA SER A 9 6.79 -8.05 10.88
C SER A 9 5.53 -7.39 10.35
N TYR A 10 5.60 -6.91 9.11
CA TYR A 10 4.47 -6.36 8.37
C TYR A 10 4.25 -7.17 7.10
N ALA A 11 2.97 -7.41 6.80
CA ALA A 11 2.50 -7.92 5.53
C ALA A 11 1.36 -7.00 5.08
N LEU A 12 1.62 -6.21 4.05
CA LEU A 12 0.75 -5.13 3.58
C LEU A 12 0.29 -5.47 2.16
N PRO A 13 -0.92 -6.05 2.00
CA PRO A 13 -1.52 -6.19 0.69
C PRO A 13 -1.87 -4.80 0.16
N ASN A 14 -1.38 -4.46 -1.03
CA ASN A 14 -1.76 -3.27 -1.75
C ASN A 14 -3.09 -3.53 -2.47
N ARG A 15 -4.21 -3.14 -1.84
CA ARG A 15 -5.53 -3.25 -2.47
C ARG A 15 -5.67 -2.15 -3.52
N HIS A 16 -5.79 -2.55 -4.78
CA HIS A 16 -5.81 -1.62 -5.90
C HIS A 16 -7.18 -0.95 -6.06
N PHE A 17 -7.14 0.37 -6.27
CA PHE A 17 -8.25 1.17 -6.75
C PHE A 17 -7.79 1.84 -8.04
N PHE A 18 -8.34 1.43 -9.17
CA PHE A 18 -7.97 1.98 -10.47
C PHE A 18 -9.00 3.01 -10.92
N ALA A 19 -8.53 4.16 -11.41
CA ALA A 19 -9.39 5.15 -12.03
C ALA A 19 -10.04 4.54 -13.29
N VAL A 20 -11.34 4.74 -13.45
CA VAL A 20 -12.07 4.23 -14.62
C VAL A 20 -11.92 5.21 -15.77
N ASP A 21 -11.44 4.79 -16.93
CA ASP A 21 -11.46 5.65 -18.12
C ASP A 21 -12.91 5.83 -18.60
N LEU A 22 -13.43 7.05 -18.48
CA LEU A 22 -14.79 7.41 -18.91
C LEU A 22 -14.80 8.27 -20.18
N ASN A 23 -13.67 8.42 -20.86
CA ASN A 23 -13.56 9.29 -22.04
C ASN A 23 -14.50 8.84 -23.17
N TYR A 24 -14.78 7.54 -23.27
CA TYR A 24 -15.76 6.97 -24.20
C TYR A 24 -17.18 7.50 -23.99
N PHE A 25 -17.50 7.98 -22.78
CA PHE A 25 -18.79 8.57 -22.45
C PHE A 25 -18.70 10.09 -22.55
N ARG A 26 -18.98 10.62 -23.75
CA ARG A 26 -19.07 12.07 -24.02
C ARG A 26 -17.80 12.87 -23.69
N GLY A 27 -16.62 12.24 -23.76
CA GLY A 27 -15.35 12.89 -23.44
C GLY A 27 -15.19 13.23 -21.96
N THR A 28 -15.89 12.50 -21.08
CA THR A 28 -15.83 12.73 -19.63
C THR A 28 -14.43 12.39 -19.11
N LYS A 29 -13.78 13.37 -18.48
CA LYS A 29 -12.44 13.20 -17.91
C LYS A 29 -12.53 12.52 -16.55
N ASN A 30 -11.83 11.40 -16.37
CA ASN A 30 -11.78 10.68 -15.10
C ASN A 30 -10.43 9.95 -14.89
N LEU A 31 -9.34 10.55 -15.37
CA LEU A 31 -7.97 10.01 -15.23
C LEU A 31 -7.03 11.08 -14.65
N ALA A 32 -5.89 10.65 -14.11
CA ALA A 32 -4.86 11.51 -13.53
C ALA A 32 -5.43 12.55 -12.56
N GLU A 33 -5.20 13.84 -12.79
CA GLU A 33 -5.70 14.93 -11.94
C GLU A 33 -7.24 15.08 -11.90
N HIS A 34 -7.97 14.39 -12.79
CA HIS A 34 -9.43 14.45 -12.88
C HIS A 34 -10.13 13.17 -12.37
N ALA A 35 -9.40 12.26 -11.74
CA ALA A 35 -9.94 10.97 -11.33
C ALA A 35 -10.81 11.06 -10.05
N ASP A 36 -12.12 10.97 -10.23
CA ASP A 36 -13.13 10.98 -9.15
C ASP A 36 -13.77 9.60 -8.94
N VAL A 37 -13.91 8.80 -10.01
CA VAL A 37 -14.52 7.45 -9.98
C VAL A 37 -13.45 6.37 -10.09
N TYR A 38 -13.45 5.44 -9.15
CA TYR A 38 -12.49 4.32 -9.06
C TYR A 38 -13.21 2.98 -9.00
N GLN A 39 -12.60 1.95 -9.58
CA GLN A 39 -13.00 0.56 -9.45
C GLN A 39 -12.11 -0.13 -8.41
N PRO A 40 -12.67 -0.62 -7.29
CA PRO A 40 -11.95 -1.49 -6.36
C PRO A 40 -11.72 -2.86 -7.01
N LEU A 41 -10.49 -3.38 -6.94
CA LEU A 41 -10.19 -4.75 -7.37
C LEU A 41 -10.04 -5.64 -6.14
N ALA A 42 -10.76 -6.77 -6.16
CA ALA A 42 -10.61 -7.81 -5.14
C ALA A 42 -9.25 -8.51 -5.28
N ASP A 43 -8.90 -8.90 -6.51
CA ASP A 43 -7.68 -9.63 -6.86
C ASP A 43 -7.26 -9.34 -8.31
N PRO A 44 -5.96 -9.45 -8.67
CA PRO A 44 -4.83 -9.70 -7.78
C PRO A 44 -4.42 -8.45 -6.97
N SER A 45 -3.70 -8.65 -5.87
CA SER A 45 -3.04 -7.57 -5.12
C SER A 45 -1.56 -7.84 -4.93
N GLY A 46 -0.73 -6.80 -5.03
CA GLY A 46 0.67 -6.89 -4.65
C GLY A 46 0.80 -7.08 -3.13
N LEU A 47 1.70 -7.96 -2.69
CA LEU A 47 1.98 -8.17 -1.27
C LEU A 47 3.37 -7.65 -0.90
N ILE A 48 3.44 -6.64 -0.05
CA ILE A 48 4.70 -6.11 0.48
C ILE A 48 4.90 -6.67 1.88
N SER A 49 5.99 -7.41 2.09
CA SER A 49 6.33 -7.96 3.39
C SER A 49 7.71 -7.53 3.83
N ALA A 50 7.84 -7.17 5.10
CA ALA A 50 9.12 -6.83 5.70
C ALA A 50 9.16 -7.22 7.17
N THR A 51 10.35 -7.52 7.66
CA THR A 51 10.60 -7.85 9.06
C THR A 51 11.80 -7.05 9.54
N VAL A 52 11.62 -6.29 10.61
CA VAL A 52 12.66 -5.45 11.21
C VAL A 52 12.99 -6.01 12.58
N ALA A 53 14.28 -6.14 12.86
CA ALA A 53 14.81 -6.51 14.17
C ALA A 53 15.90 -5.50 14.57
N ARG A 54 16.19 -5.42 15.87
CA ARG A 54 17.29 -4.58 16.35
C ARG A 54 18.63 -5.15 15.87
N ALA A 55 19.55 -4.28 15.46
CA ALA A 55 20.89 -4.70 15.10
C ALA A 55 21.62 -5.28 16.34
N PRO A 56 22.38 -6.38 16.19
CA PRO A 56 23.24 -6.85 17.28
C PRO A 56 24.34 -5.81 17.54
N GLY A 57 24.41 -5.29 18.78
CA GLY A 57 25.54 -4.47 19.23
C GLY A 57 25.30 -2.96 19.40
N THR A 58 24.07 -2.44 19.41
CA THR A 58 23.80 -1.04 19.81
C THR A 58 23.21 -0.95 21.22
N ALA A 59 23.79 -1.70 22.17
CA ALA A 59 23.74 -1.26 23.56
C ALA A 59 24.66 -0.04 23.65
N ARG A 60 24.10 1.14 23.92
CA ARG A 60 24.90 2.35 24.17
C ARG A 60 25.86 2.04 25.33
N LEU A 61 27.17 2.24 25.10
CA LEU A 61 28.16 2.45 26.15
C LEU A 61 27.83 3.73 26.92
#